data_AF-A0A955VF92-F1
#
_entry.id   AF-A0A955VF92-F1
#
_cell.length_a   1.000
_cell.length_b   1.000
_cell.length_c   1.000
_cell.angle_alpha   90.00
_cell.angle_beta   90.00
_cell.angle_gamma   90.00
#
_symmetry.space_group_name_H-M   'P 1'
#
loop_
_entity.id
_entity.type
_entity.pdbx_description
1 polymer ?
#
loop_
_entity_poly.entity_id
_entity_poly.type
_entity_poly.pdbx_seq_one_letter_code
_entity_poly.pdbx_strand_id
1 'polypeptide(L)'
;MKRLIFVSLLLAAATVSVAFKPFPDSKSVCPRCPQPFDVVKMFDGNDLGGRVIAETPLHWVLMRFHVIRAIEKNKVSTIKWEKGTPTPGLDRVDVIVLKNGVTFAGKIVHTDPGRYFQLRRGKYVYTVWNKLIEHVFQNGARVNFTVHKPKIPG
;
A
#
# COMPACT_ATOMS: atom_id res chain seq x y z
N MET A 1 -19.94 23.71 -50.70
CA MET A 1 -19.03 22.63 -50.27
C MET A 1 -19.07 22.55 -48.74
N LYS A 2 -19.65 21.48 -48.19
CA LYS A 2 -19.95 21.29 -46.76
C LYS A 2 -18.68 20.93 -45.98
N ARG A 3 -18.34 21.70 -44.94
CA ARG A 3 -17.28 21.35 -43.97
C ARG A 3 -17.88 20.46 -42.88
N LEU A 4 -17.42 19.21 -42.78
CA LEU A 4 -17.73 18.33 -41.65
C LEU A 4 -16.88 18.74 -40.45
N ILE A 5 -17.53 19.17 -39.37
CA ILE A 5 -16.91 19.42 -38.07
C ILE A 5 -16.87 18.07 -37.33
N PHE A 6 -15.68 17.53 -37.15
CA PHE A 6 -15.43 16.32 -36.37
C PHE A 6 -15.34 16.74 -34.88
N VAL A 7 -16.43 16.56 -34.13
CA VAL A 7 -16.44 16.81 -32.69
C VAL A 7 -15.85 15.58 -31.99
N SER A 8 -14.57 15.67 -31.61
CA SER A 8 -13.92 14.68 -30.75
C SER A 8 -14.51 14.75 -29.34
N LEU A 9 -15.32 13.76 -28.99
CA LEU A 9 -15.86 13.56 -27.65
C LEU A 9 -14.73 13.03 -26.75
N LEU A 10 -14.09 13.91 -25.97
CA LEU A 10 -13.15 13.50 -24.92
C LEU A 10 -13.93 12.78 -23.80
N LEU A 11 -13.87 11.45 -23.79
CA LEU A 11 -14.27 10.66 -22.62
C LEU A 11 -13.21 10.85 -21.52
N ALA A 12 -13.48 11.74 -20.56
CA ALA A 12 -12.72 11.82 -19.33
C ALA A 12 -13.01 10.58 -18.47
N ALA A 13 -12.10 9.60 -18.49
CA ALA A 13 -12.16 8.48 -17.58
C ALA A 13 -11.86 8.99 -16.15
N ALA A 14 -12.88 9.02 -15.30
CA ALA A 14 -12.71 9.32 -13.88
C ALA A 14 -11.85 8.22 -13.24
N THR A 15 -10.60 8.55 -12.95
CA THR A 15 -9.72 7.70 -12.16
C THR A 15 -10.19 7.75 -10.71
N VAL A 16 -10.81 6.66 -10.25
CA VAL A 16 -11.11 6.48 -8.83
C VAL A 16 -9.77 6.22 -8.13
N SER A 17 -9.12 7.29 -7.66
CA SER A 17 -7.92 7.17 -6.84
C SER A 17 -8.32 6.52 -5.51
N VAL A 18 -7.65 5.42 -5.15
CA VAL A 18 -7.79 4.83 -3.82
C VAL A 18 -7.19 5.83 -2.83
N ALA A 19 -8.06 6.52 -2.09
CA ALA A 19 -7.63 7.52 -1.13
C ALA A 19 -6.82 6.87 0.00
N PHE A 20 -5.78 7.55 0.47
CA PHE A 20 -5.03 7.12 1.64
C PHE A 20 -5.98 7.03 2.85
N LYS A 21 -5.92 5.92 3.59
CA LYS A 21 -6.72 5.74 4.81
C LYS A 21 -5.87 6.10 6.03
N PRO A 22 -6.23 7.14 6.80
CA PRO A 22 -5.48 7.52 7.98
C PRO A 22 -5.43 6.39 9.02
N PHE A 23 -4.40 6.44 9.88
CA PHE A 23 -4.29 5.53 11.01
C PHE A 23 -5.45 5.78 11.98
N PRO A 24 -6.06 4.73 12.54
CA PRO A 24 -7.08 4.92 13.56
C PRO A 24 -6.48 5.58 14.81
N ASP A 25 -7.27 6.41 15.49
CA ASP A 25 -6.89 6.98 16.78
C ASP A 25 -6.67 5.85 17.79
N SER A 26 -5.44 5.69 18.25
CA SER A 26 -5.10 4.69 19.25
C SER A 26 -5.46 5.22 20.64
N LYS A 27 -6.53 4.67 21.25
CA LYS A 27 -7.00 5.08 22.58
C LYS A 27 -6.00 4.86 23.72
N SER A 28 -4.98 4.02 23.50
CA SER A 28 -4.10 3.50 24.57
C SER A 28 -2.62 3.85 24.39
N VAL A 29 -2.30 4.81 23.54
CA VAL A 29 -0.91 5.22 23.30
C VAL A 29 -0.72 6.65 23.82
N CYS A 30 0.26 6.82 24.71
CA CYS A 30 0.70 8.10 25.22
C CYS A 30 1.00 9.09 24.06
N PRO A 31 0.18 10.13 23.85
CA PRO A 31 0.35 11.08 22.75
C PRO A 31 1.57 11.99 22.91
N ARG A 32 2.06 12.14 24.15
CA ARG A 32 3.15 13.05 24.53
C ARG A 32 4.50 12.37 24.76
N CYS A 33 4.54 11.05 24.72
CA CYS A 33 5.79 10.32 24.91
C CYS A 33 6.64 10.51 23.64
N PRO A 34 7.96 10.71 23.75
CA PRO A 34 8.85 10.70 22.61
C PRO A 34 8.66 9.39 21.84
N GLN A 35 8.27 9.50 20.57
CA GLN A 35 8.05 8.34 19.72
C GLN A 35 9.16 8.34 18.67
N PRO A 36 9.99 7.28 18.59
CA PRO A 36 11.08 7.20 17.63
C PRO A 36 10.52 6.86 16.24
N PHE A 37 9.87 7.84 15.63
CA PHE A 37 9.19 7.73 14.35
C PHE A 37 9.93 8.47 13.26
N ASP A 38 9.90 7.87 12.07
CA ASP A 38 10.11 8.62 10.85
C ASP A 38 8.90 9.54 10.65
N VAL A 39 9.13 10.70 10.03
CA VAL A 39 8.07 11.64 9.69
C VAL A 39 7.95 11.69 8.18
N VAL A 40 6.82 11.22 7.68
CA VAL A 40 6.47 11.26 6.25
C VAL A 40 5.64 12.50 6.01
N LYS A 41 6.20 13.43 5.22
CA LYS A 41 5.52 14.66 4.81
C LYS A 41 4.77 14.42 3.52
N MET A 42 3.48 14.69 3.53
CA MET A 42 2.60 14.54 2.39
C MET A 42 2.54 15.84 1.57
N PHE A 43 2.23 15.75 0.28
CA PHE A 43 2.05 16.93 -0.56
C PHE A 43 0.83 17.80 -0.20
N ASP A 44 -0.12 17.24 0.54
CA ASP A 44 -1.30 17.97 1.06
C ASP A 44 -1.00 18.78 2.33
N GLY A 45 0.26 18.79 2.79
CA GLY A 45 0.70 19.48 4.00
C GLY A 45 0.54 18.68 5.29
N ASN A 46 -0.01 17.47 5.24
CA ASN A 46 -0.13 16.61 6.41
C ASN A 46 1.18 15.87 6.70
N ASP A 47 1.50 15.75 8.00
CA ASP A 47 2.63 14.95 8.47
C ASP A 47 2.13 13.65 9.12
N LEU A 48 2.74 12.54 8.74
CA LEU A 48 2.43 11.22 9.27
C LEU A 48 3.65 10.65 10.01
N GLY A 49 3.51 10.50 11.32
CA GLY A 49 4.49 9.81 12.15
C GLY A 49 4.30 8.29 12.10
N GLY A 50 5.38 7.56 11.81
CA GLY A 50 5.42 6.10 11.89
C GLY A 50 6.79 5.56 11.50
N ARG A 51 7.06 4.28 11.74
CA ARG A 51 8.28 3.65 11.23
C ARG A 51 8.04 3.21 9.79
N VAL A 52 8.90 3.61 8.87
CA VAL A 52 8.91 3.03 7.51
C VAL A 52 9.52 1.64 7.60
N ILE A 53 8.79 0.64 7.12
CA ILE A 53 9.16 -0.78 7.24
C ILE A 53 9.30 -1.51 5.91
N ALA A 54 8.84 -0.91 4.83
CA ALA A 54 9.10 -1.38 3.49
C ALA A 54 8.98 -0.23 2.49
N GLU A 55 9.67 -0.41 1.37
CA GLU A 55 9.61 0.42 0.18
C GLU A 55 9.29 -0.50 -0.99
N THR A 56 8.35 -0.07 -1.84
CA THR A 56 8.02 -0.74 -3.09
C THR A 56 8.09 0.27 -4.24
N PRO A 57 8.01 -0.16 -5.51
CA PRO A 57 7.95 0.76 -6.64
C PRO A 57 6.82 1.78 -6.55
N LEU A 58 5.70 1.44 -5.89
CA LEU A 58 4.50 2.28 -5.83
C LEU A 58 4.25 2.91 -4.45
N HIS A 59 4.73 2.30 -3.37
CA HIS A 59 4.35 2.66 -2.01
C HIS A 59 5.52 2.77 -1.04
N TRP A 60 5.38 3.70 -0.11
CA TRP A 60 6.01 3.64 1.21
C TRP A 60 5.09 2.87 2.17
N VAL A 61 5.64 1.94 2.95
CA VAL A 61 4.86 1.17 3.92
C VAL A 61 5.25 1.61 5.32
N LEU A 62 4.29 2.19 6.04
CA LEU A 62 4.47 2.70 7.38
C LEU A 62 3.79 1.80 8.40
N MET A 63 4.43 1.67 9.55
CA MET A 63 3.88 1.06 10.74
C MET A 63 3.74 2.09 11.86
N ARG A 64 2.54 2.20 12.41
CA ARG A 64 2.25 2.99 13.61
C ARG A 64 1.35 2.16 14.52
N PHE A 65 1.77 1.94 15.76
CA PHE A 65 0.99 1.19 16.76
C PHE A 65 0.46 -0.17 16.26
N HIS A 66 1.35 -0.96 15.66
CA HIS A 66 1.06 -2.26 15.02
C HIS A 66 0.13 -2.23 13.80
N VAL A 67 -0.44 -1.08 13.46
CA VAL A 67 -1.19 -0.87 12.23
C VAL A 67 -0.21 -0.58 11.09
N ILE A 68 -0.39 -1.27 9.97
CA ILE A 68 0.40 -1.06 8.75
C ILE A 68 -0.49 -0.41 7.68
N ARG A 69 0.06 0.59 7.00
CA ARG A 69 -0.56 1.24 5.84
C ARG A 69 0.47 1.44 4.74
N ALA A 70 0.03 1.27 3.50
CA ALA A 70 0.75 1.71 2.32
C ALA A 70 0.31 3.15 1.98
N ILE A 71 1.29 3.97 1.62
CA ILE A 71 1.11 5.32 1.12
C ILE A 71 1.71 5.36 -0.26
N GLU A 72 0.94 5.77 -1.26
CA GLU A 72 1.48 5.93 -2.61
C GLU A 72 2.62 6.95 -2.61
N LYS A 73 3.71 6.64 -3.32
CA LYS A 73 4.90 7.50 -3.38
C LYS A 73 4.60 8.89 -3.95
N ASN A 74 3.67 8.99 -4.90
CA ASN A 74 3.22 10.25 -5.49
C ASN A 74 2.49 11.19 -4.49
N LYS A 75 2.08 10.69 -3.32
CA LYS A 75 1.44 11.48 -2.25
C LYS A 75 2.46 11.97 -1.22
N VAL A 76 3.67 11.43 -1.23
CA VAL A 76 4.75 11.73 -0.29
C VAL A 76 5.71 12.75 -0.89
N SER A 77 5.90 13.87 -0.20
CA SER A 77 6.87 14.89 -0.54
C SER A 77 8.27 14.48 -0.07
N THR A 78 8.43 14.22 1.23
CA THR A 78 9.74 13.88 1.83
C THR A 78 9.57 12.96 3.04
N ILE A 79 10.65 12.28 3.41
CA ILE A 79 10.72 11.48 4.64
C ILE A 79 11.88 12.00 5.50
N LYS A 80 11.56 12.46 6.71
CA LYS A 80 12.56 12.74 7.74
C LYS A 80 12.74 11.49 8.59
N TRP A 81 13.87 10.83 8.40
CA TRP A 81 14.24 9.62 9.13
C TRP A 81 14.58 9.95 10.57
N GLU A 82 14.10 9.13 11.51
CA GLU A 82 14.41 9.30 12.93
C GLU A 82 15.91 9.26 13.20
N LYS A 83 16.61 8.32 12.55
CA LYS A 83 18.06 8.13 12.64
C LYS A 83 18.87 8.95 11.63
N GLY A 84 18.22 9.88 10.93
CA GLY A 84 18.83 10.65 9.83
C GLY A 84 18.98 9.88 8.51
N THR A 85 18.93 8.54 8.53
CA THR A 85 19.03 7.68 7.34
C THR A 85 17.96 6.59 7.30
N PRO A 86 17.59 6.08 6.11
CA PRO A 86 16.67 4.96 5.98
C PRO A 86 17.25 3.68 6.58
N THR A 87 16.35 2.83 7.09
CA THR A 87 16.74 1.47 7.47
C THR A 87 17.16 0.69 6.20
N PRO A 88 18.29 -0.07 6.20
CA PRO A 88 18.67 -0.87 5.03
C PRO A 88 17.64 -1.97 4.70
N GLY A 89 17.49 -2.29 3.41
CA GLY A 89 16.70 -3.44 2.94
C GLY A 89 15.18 -3.23 2.90
N LEU A 90 14.70 -1.99 3.03
CA LEU A 90 13.27 -1.66 2.90
C LEU A 90 12.70 -2.09 1.53
N ASP A 91 13.53 -2.07 0.50
CA ASP A 91 13.25 -2.45 -0.89
C ASP A 91 13.18 -3.96 -1.13
N ARG A 92 13.40 -4.80 -0.11
CA ARG A 92 13.47 -6.28 -0.23
C ARG A 92 12.38 -7.00 0.56
N VAL A 93 11.34 -6.28 0.98
CA VAL A 93 10.26 -6.80 1.83
C VAL A 93 9.08 -7.25 0.97
N ASP A 94 8.42 -8.34 1.36
CA ASP A 94 7.17 -8.74 0.73
C ASP A 94 6.00 -7.93 1.30
N VAL A 95 5.16 -7.41 0.41
CA VAL A 95 4.04 -6.53 0.76
C VAL A 95 2.80 -6.95 0.00
N ILE A 96 1.67 -7.07 0.71
CA ILE A 96 0.35 -7.27 0.10
C ILE A 96 -0.52 -6.06 0.46
N VAL A 97 -0.91 -5.29 -0.55
CA VAL A 97 -1.83 -4.15 -0.42
C VAL A 97 -3.23 -4.61 -0.81
N LEU A 98 -4.19 -4.41 0.09
CA LEU A 98 -5.59 -4.70 -0.16
C LEU A 98 -6.32 -3.50 -0.77
N LYS A 99 -7.40 -3.77 -1.51
CA LYS A 99 -8.27 -2.76 -2.14
C LYS A 99 -8.90 -1.75 -1.17
N ASN A 100 -8.91 -2.06 0.13
CA ASN A 100 -9.42 -1.17 1.17
C ASN A 100 -8.30 -0.37 1.87
N GLY A 101 -7.07 -0.38 1.33
CA GLY A 101 -5.89 0.30 1.88
C GLY A 101 -5.25 -0.41 3.09
N VAL A 102 -5.76 -1.56 3.53
CA VAL A 102 -5.07 -2.38 4.55
C VAL A 102 -3.85 -3.02 3.90
N THR A 103 -2.74 -3.07 4.63
CA THR A 103 -1.46 -3.58 4.11
C THR A 103 -0.88 -4.62 5.04
N PHE A 104 -0.36 -5.69 4.46
CA PHE A 104 0.44 -6.70 5.14
C PHE A 104 1.89 -6.58 4.66
N ALA A 105 2.85 -6.65 5.57
CA ALA A 105 4.27 -6.72 5.26
C ALA A 105 4.91 -7.87 6.05
N GLY A 106 5.77 -8.64 5.40
CA GLY A 106 6.40 -9.82 5.99
C GLY A 106 7.11 -10.67 4.94
N LYS A 107 6.99 -11.99 5.06
CA LYS A 107 7.50 -12.95 4.08
C LYS A 107 6.35 -13.76 3.47
N ILE A 108 6.15 -13.68 2.18
CA ILE A 108 5.28 -14.59 1.43
C ILE A 108 5.89 -15.99 1.52
N VAL A 109 5.13 -16.93 2.06
CA VAL A 109 5.58 -18.32 2.28
C VAL A 109 4.88 -19.32 1.37
N HIS A 110 3.76 -18.93 0.76
CA HIS A 110 3.04 -19.73 -0.21
C HIS A 110 2.24 -18.85 -1.15
N THR A 111 2.14 -19.26 -2.41
CA THR A 111 1.40 -18.57 -3.47
C THR A 111 0.53 -19.54 -4.24
N ASP A 112 -0.76 -19.22 -4.33
CA ASP A 112 -1.67 -19.72 -5.36
C ASP A 112 -2.25 -18.47 -6.05
N PRO A 113 -1.58 -17.90 -7.07
CA PRO A 113 -1.95 -16.61 -7.64
C PRO A 113 -3.39 -16.53 -8.15
N GLY A 114 -3.99 -17.68 -8.50
CA GLY A 114 -5.38 -17.79 -8.91
C GLY A 114 -6.39 -17.75 -7.74
N ARG A 115 -5.94 -17.91 -6.50
CA ARG A 115 -6.80 -18.02 -5.31
C ARG A 115 -6.35 -17.13 -4.14
N TYR A 116 -5.14 -17.31 -3.63
CA TYR A 116 -4.67 -16.64 -2.42
C TYR A 116 -3.15 -16.56 -2.30
N PHE A 117 -2.69 -15.69 -1.41
CA PHE A 117 -1.30 -15.60 -0.97
C PHE A 117 -1.24 -15.87 0.53
N GLN A 118 -0.17 -16.51 1.01
CA GLN A 118 0.09 -16.62 2.44
C GLN A 118 1.33 -15.82 2.82
N LEU A 119 1.16 -14.95 3.81
CA LEU A 119 2.22 -14.09 4.33
C LEU A 119 2.47 -14.41 5.79
N ARG A 120 3.74 -14.65 6.14
CA ARG A 120 4.21 -14.88 7.50
C ARG A 120 4.76 -13.58 8.10
N ARG A 121 4.34 -13.27 9.32
CA ARG A 121 4.90 -12.18 10.14
C ARG A 121 5.03 -12.65 11.59
N GLY A 122 6.26 -12.78 12.06
CA GLY A 122 6.53 -13.45 13.34
C GLY A 122 6.05 -14.90 13.31
N LYS A 123 5.27 -15.29 14.32
CA LYS A 123 4.69 -16.64 14.45
C LYS A 123 3.37 -16.85 13.69
N TYR A 124 2.83 -15.81 13.05
CA TYR A 124 1.52 -15.87 12.41
C TYR A 124 1.66 -15.98 10.89
N VAL A 125 0.76 -16.76 10.29
CA VAL A 125 0.58 -16.87 8.84
C VAL A 125 -0.82 -16.37 8.50
N TYR A 126 -0.90 -15.40 7.60
CA TYR A 126 -2.14 -14.80 7.13
C TYR A 126 -2.43 -15.30 5.72
N THR A 127 -3.64 -15.81 5.50
CA THR A 127 -4.12 -16.12 4.14
C THR A 127 -4.89 -14.93 3.59
N VAL A 128 -4.46 -14.42 2.44
CA VAL A 128 -5.06 -13.28 1.77
C VAL A 128 -5.61 -13.71 0.42
N TRP A 129 -6.93 -13.69 0.28
CA TRP A 129 -7.62 -14.05 -0.95
C TRP A 129 -7.40 -13.00 -2.04
N ASN A 130 -7.09 -13.44 -3.26
CA ASN A 130 -6.76 -12.58 -4.40
C ASN A 130 -7.82 -11.51 -4.69
N LYS A 131 -9.11 -11.82 -4.45
CA LYS A 131 -10.24 -10.90 -4.65
C LYS A 131 -10.13 -9.61 -3.84
N LEU A 132 -9.43 -9.65 -2.70
CA LEU A 132 -9.22 -8.52 -1.79
C LEU A 132 -7.95 -7.74 -2.13
N ILE A 133 -7.06 -8.30 -2.93
CA ILE A 133 -5.73 -7.75 -3.18
C ILE A 133 -5.81 -6.72 -4.32
N GLU A 134 -5.12 -5.61 -4.12
CA GLU A 134 -4.88 -4.59 -5.13
C GLU A 134 -3.47 -4.76 -5.74
N HIS A 135 -2.45 -4.91 -4.87
CA HIS A 135 -1.07 -5.13 -5.29
C HIS A 135 -0.37 -6.17 -4.43
N VAL A 136 0.50 -6.97 -5.06
CA VAL A 136 1.46 -7.83 -4.38
C VAL A 136 2.86 -7.41 -4.80
N PHE A 137 3.76 -7.34 -3.82
CA PHE A 137 5.18 -7.15 -4.02
C PHE A 137 5.91 -8.29 -3.33
N GLN A 138 6.82 -8.94 -4.05
CA GLN A 138 7.67 -10.01 -3.52
C GLN A 138 9.12 -9.62 -3.75
N ASN A 139 9.90 -9.58 -2.67
CA ASN A 139 11.25 -9.03 -2.61
C ASN A 139 11.29 -7.62 -3.24
N GLY A 140 10.33 -6.77 -2.87
CA GLY A 140 10.13 -5.42 -3.42
C GLY A 140 9.60 -5.33 -4.86
N ALA A 141 9.68 -6.40 -5.66
CA ALA A 141 9.23 -6.38 -7.05
C ALA A 141 7.72 -6.63 -7.16
N ARG A 142 7.03 -5.90 -8.05
CA ARG A 142 5.60 -6.08 -8.29
C ARG A 142 5.33 -7.44 -8.91
N VAL A 143 4.38 -8.19 -8.34
CA VAL A 143 3.90 -9.45 -8.86
C VAL A 143 2.55 -9.23 -9.54
N ASN A 144 2.44 -9.66 -10.79
CA ASN A 144 1.18 -9.69 -11.51
C ASN A 144 0.46 -11.00 -11.21
N PHE A 145 -0.85 -10.94 -10.94
CA PHE A 145 -1.68 -12.10 -10.71
C PHE A 145 -3.07 -11.88 -11.28
N THR A 146 -3.72 -12.96 -11.71
CA THR A 146 -5.05 -12.90 -12.30
C THR A 146 -6.09 -13.18 -11.24
N VAL A 147 -7.04 -12.26 -11.07
CA VAL A 147 -8.20 -12.50 -10.21
C VAL A 147 -9.15 -13.44 -10.96
N HIS A 148 -9.24 -14.70 -10.53
CA HIS A 148 -10.27 -15.60 -11.04
C HIS A 148 -11.64 -15.12 -10.58
N LYS A 149 -12.49 -14.75 -11.55
CA LYS A 149 -13.92 -14.58 -11.33
C LYS A 149 -14.54 -15.98 -11.26
N PRO A 150 -15.27 -16.34 -10.19
CA PRO A 150 -16.03 -17.58 -10.20
C PRO A 150 -17.02 -17.54 -11.37
N LYS A 151 -17.01 -18.59 -12.19
CA LYS A 151 -18.00 -18.77 -13.25
C LYS A 151 -19.33 -19.05 -12.55
N ILE A 152 -20.25 -18.08 -12.57
CA ILE A 152 -21.60 -18.30 -12.05
C ILE A 152 -22.28 -19.25 -13.06
N PRO A 153 -22.68 -20.47 -12.69
CA PRO A 153 -23.50 -21.29 -13.56
C PRO A 153 -24.84 -20.56 -13.76
N GLY A 154 -25.19 -20.32 -15.02
CA GLY A 154 -26.48 -19.75 -15.43
C GLY A 154 -27.58 -20.79 -15.44
#